data_AF-A0AAV3REW5-F1
#
_entry.id   AF-A0AAV3REW5-F1
#
_cell.length_a   1.000
_cell.length_b   1.000
_cell.length_c   1.000
_cell.angle_alpha   90.00
_cell.angle_beta   90.00
_cell.angle_gamma   90.00
#
_symmetry.space_group_name_H-M   'P 1'
#
loop_
_entity.id
_entity.type
_entity.pdbx_description
1 polymer ?
#
loop_
_entity_poly.entity_id
_entity_poly.type
_entity_poly.pdbx_seq_one_letter_code
_entity_poly.pdbx_strand_id
1 'polypeptide(L)'
;MDMLEVEGAKKENAKVEAGIPLVLELSEHDTLFEKKKKLLENVGFSPNKPVWLKSSFSHRHLKCVLDLLLQEARIICSNEVELYFSELDAATHPLGFSSSRNELEALHFIISVIDKVQTTGQHIMVRILEDLRDSTVKMIHEVGSGVADSTKIVPESICEKEKNLLQWGERNGVRRKIDITYVEGAGRGAIATEGLNINDIVLEIPISIVISEELVRYSDMLPILEKIDGLSPETMLLLWSMKEKHDQNSKHKLYFDTLPQSFDTGLSFGVEAVMALDGTLLLEEIIQAKEHLRTQYDKLFPALCINHPDIFHPEMYTWEHFLWACELWYTNSMKIMFKDGHLRTCLVPIAGFLNHSTCPHILHYSKVDSATNTLKFRLSRPCSAGDQIFLSYGKLSSSHLLTFYGFLPQGDNPYDIIPLDIEVAQDEGYENGDPFSSWSTHMLRGTWLSKTHGIYHYGLPYPLLAYLRQIRGVILTRNALTQENLEVDLETLADLSSTFESMMEALGESTLDDRETVSWDVKLALDFKSLHKKIIASILASCAAGCELIQNELQNLTT
;
A
#
# COMPACT_ATOMS: atom_id res chain seq x y z
N MET A 1 22.46 14.37 -19.07
CA MET A 1 22.18 14.55 -20.51
C MET A 1 22.29 16.04 -20.80
N ASP A 2 23.51 16.49 -21.10
CA ASP A 2 23.79 17.86 -21.53
C ASP A 2 23.24 18.08 -22.94
N MET A 3 22.09 18.72 -23.01
CA MET A 3 21.70 19.47 -24.19
C MET A 3 20.99 20.72 -23.73
N LEU A 4 21.75 21.74 -23.35
CA LEU A 4 21.33 23.14 -23.42
C LEU A 4 22.53 24.05 -23.11
N GLU A 5 23.62 23.98 -23.88
CA GLU A 5 24.61 25.07 -23.89
C GLU A 5 25.52 24.95 -25.11
N VAL A 6 25.15 25.59 -26.23
CA VAL A 6 26.04 26.37 -27.11
C VAL A 6 25.15 27.23 -28.02
N GLU A 7 25.11 28.54 -27.81
CA GLU A 7 25.25 29.49 -28.92
C GLU A 7 25.63 30.89 -28.41
N GLY A 8 26.70 31.43 -29.00
CA GLY A 8 27.37 32.65 -28.57
C GLY A 8 26.66 33.95 -28.97
N ALA A 9 26.71 34.89 -28.03
CA ALA A 9 26.83 36.34 -28.22
C ALA A 9 26.06 37.02 -29.37
N LYS A 10 24.80 37.39 -29.09
CA LYS A 10 24.28 38.73 -29.41
C LYS A 10 23.56 39.31 -28.19
N LYS A 11 24.15 40.36 -27.60
CA LYS A 11 23.50 41.22 -26.60
C LYS A 11 22.44 42.06 -27.32
N GLU A 12 21.23 41.53 -27.41
CA GLU A 12 20.01 42.33 -27.50
C GLU A 12 19.21 42.07 -26.22
N ASN A 13 18.62 43.13 -25.64
CA ASN A 13 17.83 43.10 -24.42
C ASN A 13 16.64 42.14 -24.53
N ALA A 14 16.87 40.85 -24.28
CA ALA A 14 15.80 39.89 -24.02
C ALA A 14 15.23 40.23 -22.64
N LYS A 15 13.99 40.75 -22.61
CA LYS A 15 13.17 40.72 -21.39
C LYS A 15 13.22 39.28 -20.87
N VAL A 16 13.77 39.07 -19.68
CA VAL A 16 13.71 37.77 -19.01
C VAL A 16 12.23 37.43 -18.89
N GLU A 17 11.80 36.43 -19.64
CA GLU A 17 10.42 35.95 -19.61
C GLU A 17 10.12 35.48 -18.18
N ALA A 18 9.21 36.17 -17.50
CA ALA A 18 8.84 35.84 -16.13
C ALA A 18 8.14 34.48 -16.13
N GLY A 19 8.84 33.45 -15.65
CA GLY A 19 8.31 32.11 -15.52
C GLY A 19 7.55 31.90 -14.21
N ILE A 20 6.70 30.89 -14.17
CA ILE A 20 6.01 30.42 -12.97
C ILE A 20 6.80 29.26 -12.37
N PRO A 21 7.22 29.33 -11.09
CA PRO A 21 7.89 28.22 -10.44
C PRO A 21 6.86 27.18 -9.95
N LEU A 22 7.12 25.91 -10.26
CA LEU A 22 6.46 24.76 -9.64
C LEU A 22 7.47 24.06 -8.74
N VAL A 23 7.16 23.91 -7.45
CA VAL A 23 8.06 23.30 -6.46
C VAL A 23 7.36 22.08 -5.86
N LEU A 24 8.00 20.92 -5.96
CA LEU A 24 7.61 19.71 -5.24
C LEU A 24 8.42 19.64 -3.96
N GLU A 25 7.75 19.86 -2.83
CA GLU A 25 8.42 19.90 -1.52
C GLU A 25 8.64 18.48 -0.96
N LEU A 26 9.89 18.16 -0.62
CA LEU A 26 10.24 17.01 0.22
C LEU A 26 10.29 17.47 1.69
N SER A 27 9.37 16.95 2.50
CA SER A 27 9.25 17.29 3.92
C SER A 27 10.40 16.72 4.76
N GLU A 28 11.05 17.56 5.57
CA GLU A 28 12.10 17.15 6.53
C GLU A 28 11.59 16.19 7.62
N HIS A 29 10.27 16.14 7.83
CA HIS A 29 9.63 15.19 8.75
C HIS A 29 9.35 13.81 8.13
N ASP A 30 9.69 13.60 6.86
CA ASP A 30 9.57 12.29 6.21
C ASP A 30 10.59 11.32 6.82
N THR A 31 10.15 10.15 7.28
CA THR A 31 11.02 9.15 7.91
C THR A 31 12.08 8.60 6.94
N LEU A 32 11.88 8.76 5.64
CA LEU A 32 12.78 8.37 4.56
C LEU A 32 13.47 9.58 3.91
N PHE A 33 13.43 10.76 4.54
CA PHE A 33 13.94 12.02 3.98
C PHE A 33 15.33 11.89 3.37
N GLU A 34 16.32 11.40 4.13
CA GLU A 34 17.70 11.29 3.65
C GLU A 34 17.84 10.33 2.46
N LYS A 35 17.14 9.18 2.49
CA LYS A 35 17.16 8.22 1.38
C LYS A 35 16.55 8.82 0.11
N LYS A 36 15.39 9.46 0.23
CA LYS A 36 14.69 10.12 -0.90
C LYS A 36 15.49 11.29 -1.45
N LYS A 37 16.06 12.12 -0.59
CA LYS A 37 16.93 13.24 -0.95
C LYS A 37 18.14 12.78 -1.76
N LYS A 38 18.83 11.76 -1.27
CA LYS A 38 19.99 11.17 -1.95
C LYS A 38 19.60 10.60 -3.33
N LEU A 39 18.47 9.91 -3.42
CA LEU A 39 17.98 9.39 -4.69
C LEU A 39 17.63 10.52 -5.67
N LEU A 40 16.95 11.58 -5.21
CA LEU A 40 16.67 12.77 -6.02
C LEU A 40 17.95 13.37 -6.59
N GLU A 41 18.97 13.56 -5.75
CA GLU A 41 20.28 14.10 -6.15
C GLU A 41 20.97 13.20 -7.18
N ASN A 42 20.89 11.88 -7.03
CA ASN A 42 21.45 10.90 -7.97
C ASN A 42 20.78 10.93 -9.35
N VAL A 43 19.47 11.19 -9.39
CA VAL A 43 18.70 11.32 -10.66
C VAL A 43 18.94 12.69 -11.30
N GLY A 44 19.63 13.62 -10.62
CA GLY A 44 19.90 14.97 -11.08
C GLY A 44 18.83 16.00 -10.68
N PHE A 45 17.92 15.64 -9.76
CA PHE A 45 17.04 16.61 -9.12
C PHE A 45 17.72 17.23 -7.91
N SER A 46 17.47 18.53 -7.70
CA SER A 46 17.83 19.16 -6.43
C SER A 46 16.55 19.34 -5.63
N PRO A 47 16.45 18.74 -4.43
CA PRO A 47 15.23 18.83 -3.62
C PRO A 47 14.77 20.27 -3.46
N ASN A 48 13.45 20.49 -3.57
CA ASN A 48 12.79 21.78 -3.40
C ASN A 48 13.22 22.87 -4.39
N LYS A 49 13.91 22.54 -5.50
CA LYS A 49 14.19 23.51 -6.57
C LYS A 49 12.98 23.64 -7.51
N PRO A 50 12.68 24.86 -7.99
CA PRO A 50 11.55 25.06 -8.88
C PRO A 50 11.82 24.56 -10.30
N VAL A 51 10.84 23.88 -10.87
CA VAL A 51 10.70 23.68 -12.31
C VAL A 51 9.95 24.90 -12.89
N TRP A 52 10.56 25.60 -13.84
CA TRP A 52 10.03 26.85 -14.36
C TRP A 52 9.16 26.65 -15.60
N LEU A 53 7.90 27.07 -15.52
CA LEU A 53 6.99 27.19 -16.65
C LEU A 53 7.14 28.55 -17.34
N LYS A 54 7.19 28.59 -18.67
CA LYS A 54 7.30 29.83 -19.47
C LYS A 54 6.16 29.95 -20.47
N SER A 55 5.80 31.19 -20.84
CA SER A 55 4.70 31.46 -21.79
C SER A 55 5.00 30.99 -23.21
N SER A 56 6.28 30.79 -23.53
CA SER A 56 6.79 30.27 -24.80
C SER A 56 6.72 28.74 -24.93
N PHE A 57 6.24 28.01 -23.91
CA PHE A 57 6.22 26.56 -23.95
C PHE A 57 5.21 26.01 -24.97
N SER A 58 5.69 25.08 -25.81
CA SER A 58 4.86 24.28 -26.70
C SER A 58 4.30 23.06 -25.95
N HIS A 59 3.35 22.34 -26.55
CA HIS A 59 2.90 21.05 -26.00
C HIS A 59 4.04 20.05 -25.76
N ARG A 60 5.08 20.05 -26.61
CA ARG A 60 6.26 19.18 -26.39
C ARG A 60 7.04 19.59 -25.15
N HIS A 61 7.21 20.90 -24.93
CA HIS A 61 7.87 21.42 -23.72
C HIS A 61 7.06 21.07 -22.46
N LEU A 62 5.74 21.22 -22.51
CA LEU A 62 4.84 20.85 -21.40
C LEU A 62 4.92 19.37 -21.04
N LYS A 63 4.96 18.48 -22.05
CA LYS A 63 5.15 17.05 -21.82
C LYS A 63 6.47 16.77 -21.08
N CYS A 64 7.58 17.38 -21.53
CA CYS A 64 8.86 17.21 -20.85
C CYS A 64 8.84 17.74 -19.40
N VAL A 65 8.15 18.86 -19.15
CA VAL A 65 7.97 19.38 -17.78
C VAL A 65 7.17 18.42 -16.93
N LEU A 66 6.07 17.86 -17.45
CA LEU A 66 5.26 16.87 -16.75
C LEU A 66 6.08 15.61 -16.44
N ASP A 67 6.86 15.11 -17.40
CA ASP A 67 7.72 13.95 -17.22
C ASP A 67 8.76 14.18 -16.10
N LEU A 68 9.35 15.38 -16.02
CA LEU A 68 10.30 15.76 -14.95
C LEU A 68 9.61 15.84 -13.58
N LEU A 69 8.49 16.56 -13.50
CA LEU A 69 7.71 16.67 -12.26
C LEU A 69 7.26 15.30 -11.77
N LEU A 70 6.88 14.41 -12.67
CA LEU A 70 6.41 13.08 -12.33
C LEU A 70 7.52 12.18 -11.79
N GLN A 71 8.73 12.25 -12.35
CA GLN A 71 9.88 11.54 -11.79
C GLN A 71 10.20 12.00 -10.36
N GLU A 72 10.23 13.32 -10.13
CA GLU A 72 10.47 13.89 -8.81
C GLU A 72 9.35 13.51 -7.82
N ALA A 73 8.09 13.65 -8.23
CA ALA A 73 6.93 13.33 -7.39
C ALA A 73 6.85 11.84 -7.02
N ARG A 74 7.19 10.92 -7.94
CA ARG A 74 7.24 9.46 -7.66
C ARG A 74 8.18 9.14 -6.51
N ILE A 75 9.38 9.74 -6.50
CA ILE A 75 10.36 9.54 -5.43
C ILE A 75 9.84 10.14 -4.12
N ILE A 76 9.34 11.38 -4.13
CA ILE A 76 8.83 12.04 -2.93
C ILE A 76 7.68 11.23 -2.31
N CYS A 77 6.76 10.71 -3.12
CA CYS A 77 5.59 9.95 -2.68
C CYS A 77 5.85 8.46 -2.38
N SER A 78 7.07 7.96 -2.59
CA SER A 78 7.41 6.55 -2.37
C SER A 78 7.41 6.15 -0.88
N ASN A 79 7.04 4.91 -0.59
CA ASN A 79 7.37 4.26 0.68
C ASN A 79 8.69 3.47 0.59
N GLU A 80 9.07 2.82 1.68
CA GLU A 80 10.30 2.04 1.79
C GLU A 80 10.41 0.93 0.74
N VAL A 81 9.37 0.10 0.56
CA VAL A 81 9.34 -0.97 -0.46
C VAL A 81 9.44 -0.36 -1.87
N GLU A 82 8.63 0.67 -2.15
CA GLU A 82 8.65 1.34 -3.44
C GLU A 82 10.02 1.97 -3.74
N LEU A 83 10.66 2.56 -2.73
CA LEU A 83 11.97 3.19 -2.83
C LEU A 83 13.04 2.13 -3.11
N TYR A 84 13.08 1.06 -2.31
CA TYR A 84 14.01 -0.06 -2.44
C TYR A 84 14.04 -0.65 -3.86
N PHE A 85 12.86 -0.85 -4.45
CA PHE A 85 12.74 -1.38 -5.81
C PHE A 85 12.83 -0.30 -6.92
N SER A 86 12.89 1.00 -6.57
CA SER A 86 13.01 2.12 -7.52
C SER A 86 14.42 2.65 -7.71
N GLU A 87 15.36 2.37 -6.80
CA GLU A 87 16.73 2.91 -6.81
C GLU A 87 17.52 2.64 -8.09
N LEU A 88 17.03 1.72 -8.92
CA LEU A 88 17.59 1.30 -10.19
C LEU A 88 17.31 2.20 -11.39
N ASP A 89 16.09 2.69 -11.47
CA ASP A 89 15.59 3.33 -12.70
C ASP A 89 16.18 4.75 -12.85
N ALA A 90 16.71 5.32 -11.77
CA ALA A 90 17.22 6.68 -11.66
C ALA A 90 18.37 7.07 -12.61
N ALA A 91 19.27 6.12 -12.91
CA ALA A 91 20.56 6.45 -13.54
C ALA A 91 20.57 6.30 -15.07
N THR A 92 19.60 5.58 -15.66
CA THR A 92 19.63 5.18 -17.09
C THR A 92 18.31 5.30 -17.83
N HIS A 93 17.16 5.36 -17.14
CA HIS A 93 15.83 5.45 -17.76
C HIS A 93 14.90 6.43 -17.02
N PRO A 94 13.81 6.89 -17.64
CA PRO A 94 12.76 7.58 -16.89
C PRO A 94 12.21 6.64 -15.82
N LEU A 95 12.32 7.01 -14.54
CA LEU A 95 11.74 6.26 -13.42
C LEU A 95 10.28 5.93 -13.71
N GLY A 96 9.98 4.67 -14.01
CA GLY A 96 8.61 4.24 -14.10
C GLY A 96 8.02 4.07 -12.70
N PHE A 97 6.69 4.07 -12.58
CA PHE A 97 6.08 3.89 -11.26
C PHE A 97 6.17 2.44 -10.78
N SER A 98 6.30 2.29 -9.47
CA SER A 98 6.44 1.01 -8.76
C SER A 98 5.11 0.40 -8.32
N SER A 99 4.07 1.24 -8.19
CA SER A 99 2.70 0.83 -7.88
C SER A 99 1.72 1.87 -8.45
N SER A 100 0.51 1.43 -8.86
CA SER A 100 -0.54 2.37 -9.30
C SER A 100 -0.89 3.37 -8.20
N ARG A 101 -0.76 2.95 -6.93
CA ARG A 101 -0.90 3.82 -5.77
C ARG A 101 0.11 4.98 -5.78
N ASN A 102 1.40 4.69 -5.94
CA ASN A 102 2.45 5.71 -5.98
C ASN A 102 2.26 6.66 -7.18
N GLU A 103 1.86 6.12 -8.33
CA GLU A 103 1.56 6.92 -9.51
C GLU A 103 0.43 7.92 -9.28
N LEU A 104 -0.69 7.45 -8.69
CA LEU A 104 -1.82 8.31 -8.35
C LEU A 104 -1.42 9.38 -7.33
N GLU A 105 -0.68 9.03 -6.27
CA GLU A 105 -0.15 10.00 -5.29
C GLU A 105 0.71 11.08 -5.96
N ALA A 106 1.63 10.68 -6.84
CA ALA A 106 2.53 11.58 -7.54
C ALA A 106 1.77 12.55 -8.46
N LEU A 107 0.82 12.04 -9.25
CA LEU A 107 0.00 12.86 -10.15
C LEU A 107 -0.90 13.84 -9.36
N HIS A 108 -1.48 13.41 -8.24
CA HIS A 108 -2.25 14.28 -7.35
C HIS A 108 -1.38 15.35 -6.68
N PHE A 109 -0.15 15.00 -6.30
CA PHE A 109 0.79 15.97 -5.75
C PHE A 109 1.09 17.08 -6.75
N ILE A 110 1.34 16.72 -8.03
CA ILE A 110 1.53 17.67 -9.12
C ILE A 110 0.30 18.57 -9.31
N ILE A 111 -0.91 18.01 -9.37
CA ILE A 111 -2.16 18.79 -9.46
C ILE A 111 -2.26 19.77 -8.29
N SER A 112 -1.95 19.32 -7.07
CA SER A 112 -2.02 20.18 -5.88
C SER A 112 -1.04 21.35 -5.94
N VAL A 113 0.12 21.18 -6.56
CA VAL A 113 1.10 22.27 -6.76
C VAL A 113 0.61 23.22 -7.83
N ILE A 114 0.07 22.72 -8.95
CA ILE A 114 -0.52 23.54 -10.02
C ILE A 114 -1.68 24.38 -9.48
N ASP A 115 -2.59 23.78 -8.73
CA ASP A 115 -3.80 24.44 -8.19
C ASP A 115 -3.46 25.51 -7.13
N LYS A 116 -2.27 25.47 -6.50
CA LYS A 116 -1.80 26.49 -5.54
C LYS A 116 -1.21 27.72 -6.22
N VAL A 117 -0.86 27.65 -7.51
CA VAL A 117 -0.24 28.78 -8.22
C VAL A 117 -1.28 29.88 -8.45
N GLN A 118 -1.00 31.07 -7.94
CA GLN A 118 -1.79 32.27 -8.24
C GLN A 118 -1.24 32.96 -9.51
N THR A 119 -2.07 33.09 -10.54
CA THR A 119 -1.70 33.82 -11.76
C THR A 119 -2.30 35.22 -11.75
N THR A 120 -1.46 36.25 -11.97
CA THR A 120 -1.92 37.63 -12.13
C THR A 120 -1.93 38.02 -13.61
N GLY A 121 -3.11 37.96 -14.22
CA GLY A 121 -3.44 38.70 -15.46
C GLY A 121 -2.83 38.24 -16.78
N GLN A 122 -1.97 37.21 -16.83
CA GLN A 122 -1.44 36.68 -18.08
C GLN A 122 -2.27 35.51 -18.60
N HIS A 123 -3.24 35.78 -19.49
CA HIS A 123 -4.12 34.75 -20.09
C HIS A 123 -3.36 33.56 -20.73
N ILE A 124 -2.17 33.78 -21.27
CA ILE A 124 -1.35 32.71 -21.87
C ILE A 124 -0.84 31.74 -20.79
N MET A 125 -0.37 32.26 -19.64
CA MET A 125 0.12 31.42 -18.55
C MET A 125 -0.98 30.59 -17.90
N VAL A 126 -2.19 31.16 -17.79
CA VAL A 126 -3.38 30.43 -17.32
C VAL A 126 -3.63 29.21 -18.21
N ARG A 127 -3.64 29.40 -19.53
CA ARG A 127 -3.83 28.30 -20.49
C ARG A 127 -2.75 27.22 -20.40
N ILE A 128 -1.49 27.63 -20.19
CA ILE A 128 -0.37 26.67 -20.07
C ILE A 128 -0.50 25.83 -18.79
N LEU A 129 -0.94 26.42 -17.68
CA LEU A 129 -1.23 25.68 -16.44
C LEU A 129 -2.44 24.76 -16.62
N GLU A 130 -3.49 25.21 -17.29
CA GLU A 130 -4.65 24.39 -17.65
C GLU A 130 -4.24 23.19 -18.52
N ASP A 131 -3.46 23.42 -19.58
CA ASP A 131 -2.94 22.35 -20.47
C ASP A 131 -2.07 21.33 -19.71
N LEU A 132 -1.22 21.81 -18.79
CA LEU A 132 -0.42 20.92 -17.95
C LEU A 132 -1.30 20.10 -17.01
N ARG A 133 -2.27 20.76 -16.35
CA ARG A 133 -3.23 20.12 -15.45
C ARG A 133 -4.06 19.06 -16.17
N ASP A 134 -4.57 19.38 -17.36
CA ASP A 134 -5.36 18.47 -18.18
C ASP A 134 -4.53 17.27 -18.66
N SER A 135 -3.26 17.49 -18.97
CA SER A 135 -2.32 16.41 -19.29
C SER A 135 -2.09 15.48 -18.08
N THR A 136 -1.92 16.04 -16.88
CA THR A 136 -1.79 15.27 -15.64
C THR A 136 -3.07 14.48 -15.32
N VAL A 137 -4.24 15.10 -15.47
CA VAL A 137 -5.55 14.44 -15.30
C VAL A 137 -5.69 13.29 -16.29
N LYS A 138 -5.31 13.48 -17.56
CA LYS A 138 -5.35 12.41 -18.56
C LYS A 138 -4.50 11.20 -18.14
N MET A 139 -3.32 11.42 -17.56
CA MET A 139 -2.51 10.31 -17.03
C MET A 139 -3.21 9.56 -15.89
N ILE A 140 -3.95 10.26 -15.00
CA ILE A 140 -4.77 9.60 -13.97
C ILE A 140 -5.84 8.69 -14.59
N HIS A 141 -6.49 9.13 -15.68
CA HIS A 141 -7.44 8.28 -16.41
C HIS A 141 -6.75 7.03 -16.99
N GLU A 142 -5.55 7.18 -17.52
CA GLU A 142 -4.78 6.07 -18.11
C GLU A 142 -4.38 5.02 -17.05
N VAL A 143 -4.02 5.42 -15.83
CA VAL A 143 -3.69 4.50 -14.72
C VAL A 143 -4.87 3.55 -14.39
N GLY A 144 -6.10 4.06 -14.43
CA GLY A 144 -7.30 3.26 -14.16
C GLY A 144 -7.70 2.34 -15.33
N SER A 145 -7.33 2.69 -16.57
CA SER A 145 -7.83 2.03 -17.79
C SER A 145 -7.30 0.62 -18.03
N GLY A 146 -6.15 0.27 -17.45
CA GLY A 146 -5.52 -1.05 -17.57
C GLY A 146 -5.95 -2.05 -16.49
N VAL A 147 -6.73 -1.61 -15.49
CA VAL A 147 -7.24 -2.47 -14.44
C VAL A 147 -8.48 -3.15 -15.00
N ALA A 148 -8.36 -4.43 -15.36
CA ALA A 148 -9.53 -5.24 -15.63
C ALA A 148 -10.27 -5.46 -14.31
N ASP A 149 -11.05 -4.46 -13.89
CA ASP A 149 -12.01 -4.57 -12.79
C ASP A 149 -13.14 -5.49 -13.30
N SER A 150 -12.83 -6.79 -13.48
CA SER A 150 -13.74 -7.86 -13.92
C SER A 150 -14.73 -8.22 -12.81
N THR A 151 -15.21 -7.20 -12.13
CA THR A 151 -16.12 -7.26 -11.00
C THR A 151 -17.48 -7.66 -11.52
N LYS A 152 -17.84 -8.94 -11.34
CA LYS A 152 -19.20 -9.40 -11.62
C LYS A 152 -20.09 -9.05 -10.44
N ILE A 153 -20.93 -8.04 -10.65
CA ILE A 153 -21.97 -7.65 -9.71
C ILE A 153 -23.12 -8.65 -9.84
N VAL A 154 -23.57 -9.20 -8.71
CA VAL A 154 -24.68 -10.15 -8.67
C VAL A 154 -25.99 -9.38 -8.45
N PRO A 155 -26.85 -9.20 -9.48
CA PRO A 155 -27.96 -8.23 -9.42
C PRO A 155 -29.10 -8.64 -8.46
N GLU A 156 -29.16 -9.91 -8.05
CA GLU A 156 -30.26 -10.49 -7.27
C GLU A 156 -29.94 -10.66 -5.77
N SER A 157 -28.78 -10.17 -5.29
CA SER A 157 -28.43 -10.31 -3.88
C SER A 157 -29.28 -9.41 -2.97
N ILE A 158 -29.93 -10.00 -1.97
CA ILE A 158 -30.75 -9.28 -0.99
C ILE A 158 -29.83 -8.59 0.03
N CYS A 159 -29.47 -7.32 -0.21
CA CYS A 159 -28.70 -6.47 0.73
C CYS A 159 -29.61 -5.58 1.58
N GLU A 160 -30.67 -6.15 2.16
CA GLU A 160 -31.71 -5.37 2.86
C GLU A 160 -31.18 -4.69 4.12
N LYS A 161 -30.31 -5.36 4.88
CA LYS A 161 -29.72 -4.76 6.09
C LYS A 161 -28.83 -3.57 5.74
N GLU A 162 -28.05 -3.70 4.68
CA GLU A 162 -27.16 -2.65 4.17
C GLU A 162 -27.97 -1.45 3.66
N LYS A 163 -29.08 -1.68 2.96
CA LYS A 163 -30.02 -0.60 2.56
C LYS A 163 -30.58 0.14 3.77
N ASN A 164 -30.96 -0.59 4.82
CA ASN A 164 -31.42 0.01 6.07
C ASN A 164 -30.32 0.84 6.76
N LEU A 165 -29.07 0.36 6.74
CA LEU A 165 -27.92 1.10 7.23
C LEU A 165 -27.66 2.38 6.42
N LEU A 166 -27.75 2.33 5.09
CA LEU A 166 -27.61 3.51 4.22
C LEU A 166 -28.66 4.57 4.55
N GLN A 167 -29.93 4.17 4.68
CA GLN A 167 -31.02 5.08 5.06
C GLN A 167 -30.81 5.67 6.47
N TRP A 168 -30.33 4.87 7.41
CA TRP A 168 -29.95 5.37 8.74
C TRP A 168 -28.81 6.37 8.65
N GLY A 169 -27.80 6.12 7.82
CA GLY A 169 -26.70 7.06 7.57
C GLY A 169 -27.21 8.39 7.04
N GLU A 170 -28.07 8.37 6.02
CA GLU A 170 -28.67 9.58 5.43
C GLU A 170 -29.45 10.39 6.48
N ARG A 171 -30.24 9.73 7.34
CA ARG A 171 -30.95 10.38 8.46
C ARG A 171 -30.01 11.01 9.50
N ASN A 172 -28.79 10.50 9.61
CA ASN A 172 -27.74 11.02 10.49
C ASN A 172 -26.75 11.95 9.78
N GLY A 173 -27.07 12.41 8.56
CA GLY A 173 -26.29 13.42 7.84
C GLY A 173 -25.19 12.87 6.94
N VAL A 174 -25.13 11.55 6.70
CA VAL A 174 -24.24 10.98 5.68
C VAL A 174 -24.72 11.43 4.30
N ARG A 175 -23.78 11.91 3.48
CA ARG A 175 -24.01 12.11 2.04
C ARG A 175 -23.28 11.02 1.29
N ARG A 176 -23.96 10.37 0.34
CA ARG A 176 -23.43 9.21 -0.37
C ARG A 176 -23.81 9.23 -1.84
N LYS A 177 -22.89 8.74 -2.67
CA LYS A 177 -23.05 8.47 -4.11
C LYS A 177 -22.75 7.00 -4.42
N ILE A 178 -22.97 6.15 -3.42
CA ILE A 178 -22.70 4.72 -3.46
C ILE A 178 -23.96 3.94 -3.14
N ASP A 179 -24.06 2.72 -3.64
CA ASP A 179 -24.99 1.69 -3.14
C ASP A 179 -24.19 0.45 -2.73
N ILE A 180 -24.78 -0.42 -1.91
CA ILE A 180 -24.14 -1.66 -1.46
C ILE A 180 -24.77 -2.87 -2.16
N THR A 181 -23.92 -3.72 -2.73
CA THR A 181 -24.32 -4.93 -3.45
C THR A 181 -23.39 -6.09 -3.13
N TYR A 182 -23.78 -7.30 -3.52
CA TYR A 182 -22.85 -8.43 -3.57
C TYR A 182 -22.00 -8.39 -4.86
N VAL A 183 -20.72 -8.63 -4.66
CA VAL A 183 -19.66 -8.69 -5.66
C VAL A 183 -19.04 -10.09 -5.61
N GLU A 184 -19.03 -10.77 -6.75
CA GLU A 184 -18.43 -12.10 -6.86
C GLU A 184 -16.94 -12.07 -6.43
N GLY A 185 -16.58 -12.95 -5.50
CA GLY A 185 -15.22 -13.08 -4.96
C GLY A 185 -14.82 -12.06 -3.89
N ALA A 186 -15.56 -10.95 -3.71
CA ALA A 186 -15.28 -9.93 -2.69
C ALA A 186 -16.35 -9.85 -1.58
N GLY A 187 -17.46 -10.58 -1.72
CA GLY A 187 -18.56 -10.50 -0.76
C GLY A 187 -19.38 -9.23 -0.99
N ARG A 188 -19.56 -8.39 0.03
CA ARG A 188 -20.32 -7.14 -0.13
C ARG A 188 -19.36 -6.02 -0.53
N GLY A 189 -19.81 -5.15 -1.44
CA GLY A 189 -19.01 -4.05 -1.96
C GLY A 189 -19.86 -2.81 -2.26
N ALA A 190 -19.21 -1.65 -2.26
CA ALA A 190 -19.82 -0.39 -2.64
C ALA A 190 -19.66 -0.14 -4.15
N ILE A 191 -20.76 0.20 -4.82
CA ILE A 191 -20.79 0.57 -6.25
C ILE A 191 -21.17 2.04 -6.43
N ALA A 192 -20.67 2.68 -7.48
CA ALA A 192 -21.04 4.05 -7.82
C ALA A 192 -22.48 4.14 -8.32
N THR A 193 -23.27 5.09 -7.82
CA THR A 193 -24.65 5.32 -8.31
C THR A 193 -24.71 6.17 -9.57
N GLU A 194 -23.63 6.88 -9.88
CA GLU A 194 -23.49 7.78 -11.03
C GLU A 194 -22.04 7.78 -11.53
N GLY A 195 -21.79 8.39 -12.69
CA GLY A 195 -20.41 8.59 -13.16
C GLY A 195 -19.72 9.65 -12.32
N LEU A 196 -18.53 9.34 -11.82
CA LEU A 196 -17.80 10.16 -10.86
C LEU A 196 -16.40 10.50 -11.40
N ASN A 197 -16.00 11.75 -11.21
CA ASN A 197 -14.73 12.29 -11.65
C ASN A 197 -13.74 12.39 -10.49
N ILE A 198 -12.49 12.71 -10.83
CA ILE A 198 -11.44 13.01 -9.87
C ILE A 198 -11.91 14.12 -8.92
N ASN A 199 -11.62 13.98 -7.62
CA ASN A 199 -12.02 14.85 -6.51
C ASN A 199 -13.50 14.83 -6.11
N ASP A 200 -14.37 14.10 -6.82
CA ASP A 200 -15.74 13.91 -6.35
C ASP A 200 -15.75 13.21 -4.98
N ILE A 201 -16.61 13.69 -4.09
CA ILE A 201 -16.83 13.09 -2.77
C ILE A 201 -17.91 12.03 -2.93
N VAL A 202 -17.52 10.76 -2.81
CA VAL A 202 -18.45 9.63 -2.95
C VAL A 202 -19.16 9.30 -1.65
N LEU A 203 -18.53 9.63 -0.53
CA LEU A 203 -19.04 9.41 0.80
C LEU A 203 -18.55 10.52 1.72
N GLU A 204 -19.48 11.16 2.43
CA GLU A 204 -19.21 12.17 3.45
C GLU A 204 -19.90 11.74 4.75
N ILE A 205 -19.11 11.46 5.80
CA ILE A 205 -19.59 10.86 7.05
C ILE A 205 -19.38 11.81 8.22
N PRO A 206 -20.45 12.23 8.93
CA PRO A 206 -20.32 13.00 10.17
C PRO A 206 -19.60 12.21 11.27
N ILE A 207 -18.72 12.89 12.02
CA ILE A 207 -17.99 12.27 13.14
C ILE A 207 -18.92 11.74 14.24
N SER A 208 -20.13 12.30 14.36
CA SER A 208 -21.12 11.86 15.35
C SER A 208 -21.58 10.40 15.19
N ILE A 209 -21.38 9.78 14.02
CA ILE A 209 -21.72 8.36 13.81
C ILE A 209 -20.50 7.43 13.83
N VAL A 210 -19.29 7.97 13.85
CA VAL A 210 -18.05 7.19 13.90
C VAL A 210 -17.90 6.55 15.27
N ILE A 211 -17.60 5.25 15.30
CA ILE A 211 -17.36 4.48 16.53
C ILE A 211 -15.88 4.64 16.88
N SER A 212 -15.60 5.23 18.03
CA SER A 212 -14.23 5.47 18.52
C SER A 212 -14.17 5.28 20.04
N GLU A 213 -12.97 5.34 20.61
CA GLU A 213 -12.73 5.21 22.05
C GLU A 213 -13.56 6.16 22.92
N GLU A 214 -14.08 7.26 22.34
CA GLU A 214 -14.97 8.19 23.03
C GLU A 214 -16.25 7.52 23.55
N LEU A 215 -16.75 6.47 22.87
CA LEU A 215 -17.93 5.73 23.33
C LEU A 215 -17.66 4.95 24.61
N VAL A 216 -16.44 4.43 24.79
CA VAL A 216 -16.03 3.76 26.03
C VAL A 216 -16.02 4.74 27.19
N ARG A 217 -15.63 6.00 26.96
CA ARG A 217 -15.52 7.02 28.02
C ARG A 217 -16.85 7.34 28.69
N TYR A 218 -17.96 7.14 27.99
CA TYR A 218 -19.30 7.34 28.52
C TYR A 218 -19.98 6.03 28.97
N SER A 219 -19.26 4.91 28.92
CA SER A 219 -19.77 3.59 29.31
C SER A 219 -19.50 3.28 30.79
N ASP A 220 -20.28 2.34 31.33
CA ASP A 220 -20.08 1.76 32.66
C ASP A 220 -18.78 0.93 32.77
N MET A 221 -18.12 0.62 31.65
CA MET A 221 -16.90 -0.18 31.59
C MET A 221 -15.64 0.62 31.96
N LEU A 222 -15.58 1.91 31.63
CA LEU A 222 -14.36 2.72 31.79
C LEU A 222 -13.80 2.68 33.23
N PRO A 223 -14.57 2.88 34.31
CA PRO A 223 -14.05 2.89 35.68
C PRO A 223 -13.44 1.56 36.15
N ILE A 224 -13.68 0.48 35.42
CA ILE A 224 -13.11 -0.85 35.66
C ILE A 224 -11.86 -1.01 34.79
N LEU A 225 -11.99 -0.77 33.48
CA LEU A 225 -10.94 -0.99 32.50
C LEU A 225 -9.73 -0.07 32.70
N GLU A 226 -9.93 1.18 33.12
CA GLU A 226 -8.85 2.14 33.37
C GLU A 226 -7.91 1.74 34.51
N LYS A 227 -8.35 0.82 35.39
CA LYS A 227 -7.56 0.32 36.53
C LYS A 227 -6.66 -0.87 36.14
N ILE A 228 -6.84 -1.40 34.92
CA ILE A 228 -6.08 -2.54 34.42
C ILE A 228 -4.81 -2.00 33.77
N ASP A 229 -3.67 -2.28 34.40
CA ASP A 229 -2.39 -1.81 33.91
C ASP A 229 -2.09 -2.38 32.51
N GLY A 230 -1.59 -1.52 31.61
CA GLY A 230 -1.25 -1.87 30.24
C GLY A 230 -2.42 -2.09 29.27
N LEU A 231 -3.67 -1.85 29.67
CA LEU A 231 -4.82 -2.01 28.76
C LEU A 231 -4.94 -0.83 27.78
N SER A 232 -4.87 -1.10 26.48
CA SER A 232 -4.96 -0.04 25.46
C SER A 232 -6.40 0.45 25.23
N PRO A 233 -6.61 1.71 24.82
CA PRO A 233 -7.93 2.21 24.43
C PRO A 233 -8.60 1.38 23.34
N GLU A 234 -7.83 0.84 22.39
CA GLU A 234 -8.32 -0.07 21.36
C GLU A 234 -8.87 -1.36 21.96
N THR A 235 -8.19 -1.93 22.97
CA THR A 235 -8.68 -3.14 23.65
C THR A 235 -9.94 -2.84 24.43
N MET A 236 -10.04 -1.69 25.10
CA MET A 236 -11.27 -1.29 25.78
C MET A 236 -12.45 -1.14 24.81
N LEU A 237 -12.20 -0.55 23.64
CA LEU A 237 -13.21 -0.36 22.60
C LEU A 237 -13.64 -1.67 21.95
N LEU A 238 -12.71 -2.64 21.83
CA LEU A 238 -13.01 -4.01 21.43
C LEU A 238 -13.96 -4.68 22.45
N LEU A 239 -13.64 -4.62 23.74
CA LEU A 239 -14.50 -5.18 24.81
C LEU A 239 -15.88 -4.51 24.84
N TRP A 240 -15.93 -3.20 24.60
CA TRP A 240 -17.19 -2.48 24.47
C TRP A 240 -18.00 -2.99 23.27
N SER A 241 -17.36 -3.23 22.13
CA SER A 241 -18.03 -3.73 20.92
C SER A 241 -18.66 -5.12 21.12
N MET A 242 -18.04 -5.96 21.96
CA MET A 242 -18.60 -7.28 22.32
C MET A 242 -19.95 -7.15 23.02
N LYS A 243 -20.08 -6.23 23.99
CA LYS A 243 -21.36 -5.94 24.68
C LYS A 243 -22.34 -5.22 23.77
N GLU A 244 -21.88 -4.17 23.09
CA GLU A 244 -22.72 -3.28 22.29
C GLU A 244 -23.44 -4.01 21.15
N LYS A 245 -22.79 -5.02 20.53
CA LYS A 245 -23.39 -5.87 19.49
C LYS A 245 -24.74 -6.47 19.90
N HIS A 246 -24.92 -6.76 21.19
CA HIS A 246 -26.12 -7.40 21.72
C HIS A 246 -27.16 -6.40 22.26
N ASP A 247 -26.82 -5.11 22.39
CA ASP A 247 -27.74 -4.09 22.88
C ASP A 247 -28.76 -3.69 21.81
N GLN A 248 -30.03 -4.00 22.05
CA GLN A 248 -31.13 -3.64 21.16
C GLN A 248 -31.40 -2.13 21.08
N ASN A 249 -30.92 -1.36 22.08
CA ASN A 249 -31.06 0.08 22.14
C ASN A 249 -29.82 0.82 21.62
N SER A 250 -28.80 0.10 21.14
CA SER A 250 -27.59 0.70 20.61
C SER A 250 -27.92 1.67 19.46
N LYS A 251 -27.28 2.85 19.48
CA LYS A 251 -27.34 3.80 18.35
C LYS A 251 -26.74 3.21 17.07
N HIS A 252 -25.84 2.24 17.21
CA HIS A 252 -25.11 1.58 16.14
C HIS A 252 -25.67 0.20 15.82
N LYS A 253 -26.85 -0.16 16.33
CA LYS A 253 -27.49 -1.45 16.09
C LYS A 253 -27.54 -1.84 14.62
N LEU A 254 -27.96 -0.94 13.74
CA LEU A 254 -28.05 -1.23 12.29
C LEU A 254 -26.68 -1.52 11.66
N TYR A 255 -25.61 -0.93 12.20
CA TYR A 255 -24.25 -1.24 11.76
C TYR A 255 -23.87 -2.66 12.23
N PHE A 256 -24.03 -2.96 13.52
CA PHE A 256 -23.74 -4.30 14.06
C PHE A 256 -24.56 -5.41 13.39
N ASP A 257 -25.83 -5.15 13.06
CA ASP A 257 -26.71 -6.11 12.37
C ASP A 257 -26.22 -6.45 10.95
N THR A 258 -25.46 -5.55 10.31
CA THR A 258 -24.82 -5.77 9.01
C THR A 258 -23.48 -6.50 9.09
N LEU A 259 -22.84 -6.59 10.26
CA LEU A 259 -21.54 -7.28 10.35
C LEU A 259 -21.71 -8.79 10.13
N PRO A 260 -20.68 -9.48 9.60
CA PRO A 260 -20.75 -10.92 9.43
C PRO A 260 -20.72 -11.61 10.80
N GLN A 261 -21.32 -12.82 10.86
CA GLN A 261 -21.34 -13.60 12.10
C GLN A 261 -19.97 -14.21 12.42
N SER A 262 -19.19 -14.51 11.39
CA SER A 262 -17.80 -14.96 11.45
C SER A 262 -17.01 -14.17 10.42
N PHE A 263 -15.72 -13.96 10.68
CA PHE A 263 -14.82 -13.42 9.67
C PHE A 263 -14.00 -14.54 9.06
N ASP A 264 -13.66 -14.33 7.81
CA ASP A 264 -12.88 -15.27 7.02
C ASP A 264 -11.39 -14.86 7.12
N THR A 265 -10.85 -14.56 8.30
CA THR A 265 -9.43 -14.16 8.42
C THR A 265 -8.51 -15.37 8.64
N GLY A 266 -7.21 -15.19 8.40
CA GLY A 266 -6.19 -16.20 8.75
C GLY A 266 -6.24 -16.64 10.22
N LEU A 267 -6.72 -15.79 11.12
CA LEU A 267 -6.88 -16.11 12.54
C LEU A 267 -7.94 -17.18 12.79
N SER A 268 -8.92 -17.30 11.88
CA SER A 268 -10.04 -18.25 11.94
C SER A 268 -9.86 -19.47 11.02
N PHE A 269 -8.70 -19.63 10.39
CA PHE A 269 -8.40 -20.78 9.53
C PHE A 269 -8.55 -22.10 10.29
N GLY A 270 -9.21 -23.07 9.63
CA GLY A 270 -9.34 -24.44 10.09
C GLY A 270 -8.03 -25.23 9.96
N VAL A 271 -8.02 -26.44 10.52
CA VAL A 271 -6.84 -27.30 10.57
C VAL A 271 -6.29 -27.60 9.17
N GLU A 272 -7.17 -27.88 8.21
CA GLU A 272 -6.77 -28.17 6.82
C GLU A 272 -6.11 -26.96 6.14
N ALA A 273 -6.61 -25.75 6.36
CA ALA A 273 -6.04 -24.52 5.81
C ALA A 273 -4.67 -24.23 6.44
N VAL A 274 -4.53 -24.44 7.75
CA VAL A 274 -3.24 -24.34 8.46
C VAL A 274 -2.23 -25.35 7.92
N MET A 275 -2.64 -26.60 7.69
CA MET A 275 -1.79 -27.62 7.07
C MET A 275 -1.39 -27.26 5.62
N ALA A 276 -2.30 -26.65 4.86
CA ALA A 276 -2.00 -26.20 3.51
C ALA A 276 -0.91 -25.11 3.45
N LEU A 277 -0.76 -24.32 4.52
CA LEU A 277 0.28 -23.29 4.67
C LEU A 277 1.65 -23.85 5.10
N ASP A 278 1.79 -25.16 5.32
CA ASP A 278 3.06 -25.77 5.71
C ASP A 278 4.21 -25.37 4.78
N GLY A 279 5.38 -25.10 5.35
CA GLY A 279 6.56 -24.58 4.66
C GLY A 279 6.52 -23.08 4.29
N THR A 280 5.43 -22.36 4.56
CA THR A 280 5.36 -20.90 4.37
C THR A 280 5.63 -20.15 5.68
N LEU A 281 6.24 -18.96 5.60
CA LEU A 281 6.38 -18.06 6.76
C LEU A 281 5.03 -17.60 7.34
N LEU A 282 3.99 -17.53 6.50
CA LEU A 282 2.65 -17.13 6.92
C LEU A 282 2.05 -18.07 7.98
N LEU A 283 2.40 -19.36 7.95
CA LEU A 283 1.96 -20.31 8.98
C LEU A 283 2.41 -19.86 10.36
N GLU A 284 3.70 -19.51 10.49
CA GLU A 284 4.28 -19.03 11.75
C GLU A 284 3.66 -17.70 12.17
N GLU A 285 3.47 -16.77 11.23
CA GLU A 285 2.81 -15.47 11.48
C GLU A 285 1.40 -15.64 12.06
N ILE A 286 0.58 -16.53 11.48
CA ILE A 286 -0.78 -16.81 11.95
C ILE A 286 -0.77 -17.47 13.33
N ILE A 287 0.12 -18.43 13.57
CA ILE A 287 0.23 -19.10 14.88
C ILE A 287 0.59 -18.09 15.97
N GLN A 288 1.62 -17.27 15.72
CA GLN A 288 2.06 -16.24 16.67
C GLN A 288 0.97 -15.21 16.94
N ALA A 289 0.24 -14.77 15.91
CA ALA A 289 -0.89 -13.85 16.07
C ALA A 289 -2.01 -14.46 16.93
N LYS A 290 -2.38 -15.73 16.71
CA LYS A 290 -3.39 -16.44 17.51
C LYS A 290 -2.96 -16.61 18.96
N GLU A 291 -1.71 -17.00 19.20
CA GLU A 291 -1.14 -17.13 20.56
C GLU A 291 -1.10 -15.79 21.30
N HIS A 292 -0.77 -14.71 20.59
CA HIS A 292 -0.80 -13.36 21.14
C HIS A 292 -2.22 -12.99 21.60
N LEU A 293 -3.22 -13.18 20.74
CA LEU A 293 -4.62 -12.90 21.08
C LEU A 293 -5.12 -13.77 22.23
N ARG A 294 -4.73 -15.05 22.26
CA ARG A 294 -5.08 -15.97 23.34
C ARG A 294 -4.50 -15.51 24.67
N THR A 295 -3.24 -15.08 24.66
CA THR A 295 -2.58 -14.52 25.85
C THR A 295 -3.28 -13.25 26.33
N GLN A 296 -3.74 -12.37 25.44
CA GLN A 296 -4.51 -11.19 25.82
C GLN A 296 -5.86 -11.56 26.44
N TYR A 297 -6.58 -12.52 25.85
CA TYR A 297 -7.85 -12.99 26.39
C TYR A 297 -7.70 -13.59 27.79
N ASP A 298 -6.73 -14.50 27.99
CA ASP A 298 -6.53 -15.20 29.27
C ASP A 298 -6.04 -14.25 30.39
N LYS A 299 -5.47 -13.08 30.05
CA LYS A 299 -5.16 -12.02 31.03
C LYS A 299 -6.40 -11.30 31.55
N LEU A 300 -7.46 -11.22 30.76
CA LEU A 300 -8.68 -10.47 31.07
C LEU A 300 -9.78 -11.38 31.62
N PHE A 301 -9.90 -12.59 31.09
CA PHE A 301 -10.97 -13.54 31.37
C PHE A 301 -10.43 -14.83 32.01
N PRO A 302 -11.09 -15.36 33.05
CA PRO A 302 -12.43 -15.00 33.54
C PRO A 302 -12.46 -13.88 34.59
N ALA A 303 -11.32 -13.26 34.93
CA ALA A 303 -11.20 -12.33 36.05
C ALA A 303 -12.21 -11.17 35.99
N LEU A 304 -12.41 -10.54 34.83
CA LEU A 304 -13.39 -9.47 34.66
C LEU A 304 -14.82 -9.94 34.92
N CYS A 305 -15.20 -11.10 34.40
CA CYS A 305 -16.53 -11.67 34.60
C CYS A 305 -16.80 -12.06 36.05
N ILE A 306 -15.78 -12.50 36.79
CA ILE A 306 -15.90 -12.86 38.21
C ILE A 306 -16.02 -11.62 39.08
N ASN A 307 -15.18 -10.60 38.83
CA ASN A 307 -15.10 -9.42 39.69
C ASN A 307 -16.21 -8.39 39.40
N HIS A 308 -16.74 -8.38 38.17
CA HIS A 308 -17.73 -7.40 37.68
C HIS A 308 -18.84 -8.07 36.84
N PRO A 309 -19.60 -9.04 37.40
CA PRO A 309 -20.59 -9.83 36.66
C PRO A 309 -21.81 -9.05 36.20
N ASP A 310 -22.03 -7.85 36.73
CA ASP A 310 -23.08 -6.90 36.37
C ASP A 310 -22.81 -6.19 35.03
N ILE A 311 -21.53 -6.10 34.63
CA ILE A 311 -21.09 -5.44 33.41
C ILE A 311 -20.53 -6.46 32.41
N PHE A 312 -19.73 -7.42 32.89
CA PHE A 312 -19.06 -8.43 32.07
C PHE A 312 -19.73 -9.79 32.23
N HIS A 313 -20.82 -10.02 31.51
CA HIS A 313 -21.54 -11.31 31.55
C HIS A 313 -20.76 -12.41 30.81
N PRO A 314 -20.44 -13.55 31.44
CA PRO A 314 -19.61 -14.61 30.84
C PRO A 314 -20.03 -15.06 29.43
N GLU A 315 -21.33 -15.07 29.16
CA GLU A 315 -21.91 -15.48 27.86
C GLU A 315 -21.51 -14.55 26.71
N MET A 316 -21.26 -13.26 27.00
CA MET A 316 -20.85 -12.25 26.00
C MET A 316 -19.33 -12.16 25.84
N TYR A 317 -18.56 -12.69 26.80
CA TYR A 317 -17.12 -12.55 26.86
C TYR A 317 -16.41 -13.91 26.77
N THR A 318 -16.83 -14.72 25.80
CA THR A 318 -16.17 -15.99 25.44
C THR A 318 -14.97 -15.73 24.52
N TRP A 319 -14.12 -16.75 24.36
CA TRP A 319 -13.01 -16.69 23.39
C TRP A 319 -13.51 -16.40 21.96
N GLU A 320 -14.62 -17.01 21.55
CA GLU A 320 -15.20 -16.81 20.22
C GLU A 320 -15.67 -15.37 20.01
N HIS A 321 -16.34 -14.77 20.99
CA HIS A 321 -16.76 -13.37 20.92
C HIS A 321 -15.57 -12.40 20.95
N PHE A 322 -14.52 -12.74 21.71
CA PHE A 322 -13.30 -11.94 21.75
C PHE A 322 -12.56 -11.97 20.40
N LEU A 323 -12.37 -13.17 19.83
CA LEU A 323 -11.75 -13.33 18.52
C LEU A 323 -12.56 -12.63 17.42
N TRP A 324 -13.89 -12.78 17.42
CA TRP A 324 -14.78 -12.07 16.50
C TRP A 324 -14.61 -10.54 16.60
N ALA A 325 -14.50 -10.01 17.82
CA ALA A 325 -14.28 -8.58 18.01
C ALA A 325 -12.88 -8.16 17.54
N CYS A 326 -11.82 -8.95 17.78
CA CYS A 326 -10.51 -8.69 17.19
C CYS A 326 -10.58 -8.60 15.67
N GLU A 327 -11.20 -9.60 15.02
CA GLU A 327 -11.32 -9.66 13.56
C GLU A 327 -12.17 -8.52 12.99
N LEU A 328 -13.23 -8.10 13.67
CA LEU A 328 -13.99 -6.89 13.32
C LEU A 328 -13.07 -5.66 13.26
N TRP A 329 -12.29 -5.44 14.31
CA TRP A 329 -11.42 -4.28 14.38
C TRP A 329 -10.26 -4.38 13.38
N TYR A 330 -9.72 -5.56 13.09
CA TYR A 330 -8.70 -5.73 12.05
C TYR A 330 -9.23 -5.49 10.64
N THR A 331 -10.42 -6.00 10.32
CA THR A 331 -11.00 -5.97 8.97
C THR A 331 -11.67 -4.63 8.61
N ASN A 332 -12.25 -3.94 9.59
CA ASN A 332 -13.13 -2.78 9.33
C ASN A 332 -12.67 -1.46 9.96
N SER A 333 -11.62 -1.45 10.79
CA SER A 333 -11.18 -0.20 11.41
C SER A 333 -10.36 0.68 10.48
N MET A 334 -10.41 1.99 10.74
CA MET A 334 -9.67 3.02 10.02
C MET A 334 -8.96 3.91 11.04
N LYS A 335 -7.69 4.25 10.77
CA LYS A 335 -6.96 5.25 11.57
C LYS A 335 -7.35 6.65 11.10
N ILE A 336 -7.98 7.41 11.99
CA ILE A 336 -8.54 8.73 11.70
C ILE A 336 -7.82 9.80 12.53
N MET A 337 -7.33 10.84 11.86
CA MET A 337 -6.78 12.05 12.47
C MET A 337 -7.91 13.02 12.80
N PHE A 338 -8.17 13.20 14.10
CA PHE A 338 -9.18 14.11 14.61
C PHE A 338 -8.67 15.56 14.67
N LYS A 339 -9.59 16.50 14.95
CA LYS A 339 -9.31 17.95 14.97
C LYS A 339 -8.35 18.37 16.07
N ASP A 340 -8.25 17.56 17.12
CA ASP A 340 -7.29 17.72 18.22
C ASP A 340 -5.87 17.27 17.85
N GLY A 341 -5.67 16.74 16.63
CA GLY A 341 -4.39 16.23 16.16
C GLY A 341 -4.10 14.80 16.60
N HIS A 342 -5.01 14.14 17.33
CA HIS A 342 -4.83 12.77 17.77
C HIS A 342 -5.33 11.77 16.72
N LEU A 343 -4.49 10.77 16.44
CA LEU A 343 -4.85 9.64 15.59
C LEU A 343 -5.59 8.62 16.44
N ARG A 344 -6.76 8.16 15.97
CA ARG A 344 -7.56 7.15 16.69
C ARG A 344 -8.03 6.07 15.73
N THR A 345 -8.03 4.83 16.19
CA THR A 345 -8.59 3.69 15.46
C THR A 345 -10.10 3.68 15.63
N CYS A 346 -10.85 3.70 14.52
CA CYS A 346 -12.30 3.88 14.52
C CYS A 346 -12.99 2.87 13.60
N LEU A 347 -14.20 2.43 13.94
CA LEU A 347 -15.10 1.85 12.94
C LEU A 347 -15.92 2.98 12.31
N VAL A 348 -15.97 3.00 10.98
CA VAL A 348 -16.66 4.04 10.21
C VAL A 348 -17.83 3.38 9.49
N PRO A 349 -19.07 3.46 10.04
CA PRO A 349 -20.23 2.82 9.42
C PRO A 349 -20.38 3.22 7.95
N ILE A 350 -20.86 2.29 7.12
CA ILE A 350 -20.96 2.41 5.64
C ILE A 350 -19.61 2.35 4.93
N ALA A 351 -18.57 3.04 5.41
CA ALA A 351 -17.26 3.03 4.75
C ALA A 351 -16.57 1.65 4.75
N GLY A 352 -16.93 0.79 5.71
CA GLY A 352 -16.44 -0.60 5.77
C GLY A 352 -16.87 -1.50 4.60
N PHE A 353 -17.74 -1.04 3.70
CA PHE A 353 -18.11 -1.77 2.47
C PHE A 353 -17.27 -1.38 1.24
N LEU A 354 -16.35 -0.41 1.37
CA LEU A 354 -15.43 -0.07 0.29
C LEU A 354 -14.28 -1.08 0.29
N ASN A 355 -14.29 -2.02 -0.65
CA ASN A 355 -13.26 -3.06 -0.75
C ASN A 355 -11.89 -2.53 -1.19
N HIS A 356 -10.85 -3.35 -1.03
CA HIS A 356 -9.49 -3.01 -1.45
C HIS A 356 -9.21 -3.31 -2.93
N SER A 357 -8.31 -2.54 -3.53
CA SER A 357 -7.67 -2.82 -4.82
C SER A 357 -6.25 -2.27 -4.82
N THR A 358 -5.36 -2.91 -5.59
CA THR A 358 -3.99 -2.43 -5.90
C THR A 358 -3.99 -1.16 -6.75
N CYS A 359 -5.14 -0.85 -7.40
CA CYS A 359 -5.40 0.42 -8.08
C CYS A 359 -6.69 1.06 -7.53
N PRO A 360 -6.64 1.61 -6.30
CA PRO A 360 -7.82 2.07 -5.59
C PRO A 360 -8.38 3.37 -6.18
N HIS A 361 -9.67 3.58 -5.95
CA HIS A 361 -10.36 4.82 -6.29
C HIS A 361 -10.17 5.90 -5.22
N ILE A 362 -9.97 5.53 -3.96
CA ILE A 362 -9.82 6.45 -2.83
C ILE A 362 -8.52 6.17 -2.09
N LEU A 363 -7.62 7.16 -2.04
CA LEU A 363 -6.35 7.09 -1.31
C LEU A 363 -6.36 7.80 0.04
N HIS A 364 -7.11 8.90 0.14
CA HIS A 364 -7.11 9.79 1.31
C HIS A 364 -8.50 9.87 1.93
N TYR A 365 -8.62 9.36 3.15
CA TYR A 365 -9.87 9.31 3.92
C TYR A 365 -9.62 9.39 5.44
N SER A 366 -8.37 9.49 5.86
CA SER A 366 -7.92 9.34 7.26
C SER A 366 -7.89 10.64 8.05
N LYS A 367 -8.50 11.73 7.58
CA LYS A 367 -8.48 13.03 8.27
C LYS A 367 -9.85 13.70 8.29
N VAL A 368 -10.24 14.18 9.47
CA VAL A 368 -11.47 14.94 9.66
C VAL A 368 -11.34 16.32 9.00
N ASP A 369 -12.33 16.68 8.20
CA ASP A 369 -12.46 18.02 7.63
C ASP A 369 -12.88 19.01 8.72
N SER A 370 -12.03 19.99 9.00
CA SER A 370 -12.25 20.95 10.09
C SER A 370 -13.51 21.79 9.92
N ALA A 371 -13.83 22.18 8.69
CA ALA A 371 -14.95 23.06 8.38
C ALA A 371 -16.30 22.36 8.51
N THR A 372 -16.37 21.09 8.09
CA THR A 372 -17.63 20.33 8.04
C THR A 372 -17.79 19.34 9.20
N ASN A 373 -16.72 19.03 9.93
CA ASN A 373 -16.70 17.98 10.95
C ASN A 373 -17.11 16.60 10.39
N THR A 374 -16.64 16.28 9.18
CA THR A 374 -16.93 15.04 8.48
C THR A 374 -15.65 14.36 7.98
N LEU A 375 -15.73 13.05 7.74
CA LEU A 375 -14.78 12.31 6.90
C LEU A 375 -15.24 12.39 5.46
N LYS A 376 -14.32 12.66 4.53
CA LYS A 376 -14.60 12.79 3.09
C LYS A 376 -13.78 11.79 2.31
N PHE A 377 -14.47 10.91 1.59
CA PHE A 377 -13.88 9.92 0.71
C PHE A 377 -13.88 10.49 -0.71
N ARG A 378 -12.73 11.05 -1.11
CA ARG A 378 -12.56 11.70 -2.41
C ARG A 378 -11.93 10.75 -3.42
N LEU A 379 -12.40 10.81 -4.66
CA LEU A 379 -11.83 10.02 -5.75
C LEU A 379 -10.46 10.53 -6.18
N SER A 380 -9.49 9.63 -6.18
CA SER A 380 -8.16 9.80 -6.77
C SER A 380 -8.12 9.40 -8.25
N ARG A 381 -9.08 8.60 -8.73
CA ARG A 381 -9.29 8.29 -10.14
C ARG A 381 -10.79 8.21 -10.43
N PRO A 382 -11.25 8.48 -11.67
CA PRO A 382 -12.68 8.40 -12.03
C PRO A 382 -13.25 6.99 -11.84
N CYS A 383 -14.57 6.92 -11.71
CA CYS A 383 -15.34 5.68 -11.57
C CYS A 383 -16.64 5.78 -12.37
N SER A 384 -16.99 4.75 -13.15
CA SER A 384 -18.22 4.76 -13.95
C SER A 384 -19.43 4.39 -13.09
N ALA A 385 -20.63 4.83 -13.49
CA ALA A 385 -21.86 4.40 -12.83
C ALA A 385 -21.99 2.87 -12.88
N GLY A 386 -22.29 2.26 -11.73
CA GLY A 386 -22.40 0.81 -11.58
C GLY A 386 -21.08 0.11 -11.26
N ASP A 387 -19.92 0.73 -11.46
CA ASP A 387 -18.63 0.10 -11.12
C ASP A 387 -18.41 0.06 -9.61
N GLN A 388 -17.68 -0.94 -9.14
CA GLN A 388 -17.25 -1.01 -7.74
C GLN A 388 -16.22 0.08 -7.43
N ILE A 389 -16.42 0.77 -6.30
CA ILE A 389 -15.49 1.76 -5.78
C ILE A 389 -14.58 1.09 -4.76
N PHE A 390 -13.28 1.30 -4.92
CA PHE A 390 -12.25 0.68 -4.10
C PHE A 390 -11.53 1.70 -3.22
N LEU A 391 -11.25 1.32 -1.98
CA LEU A 391 -10.47 2.06 -1.00
C LEU A 391 -9.07 1.45 -0.87
N SER A 392 -8.05 2.29 -0.71
CA SER A 392 -6.72 1.80 -0.32
C SER A 392 -6.73 1.39 1.16
N TYR A 393 -6.66 0.10 1.49
CA TYR A 393 -6.47 -0.34 2.89
C TYR A 393 -5.07 0.00 3.40
N GLY A 394 -4.11 0.18 2.48
CA GLY A 394 -2.75 0.58 2.81
C GLY A 394 -1.77 -0.04 1.84
N LYS A 395 -0.50 0.01 2.24
CA LYS A 395 0.64 -0.57 1.53
C LYS A 395 0.95 -1.94 2.15
N LEU A 396 -0.01 -2.87 2.04
CA LEU A 396 -0.02 -4.14 2.78
C LEU A 396 0.32 -5.32 1.87
N SER A 397 1.10 -6.27 2.39
CA SER A 397 1.39 -7.54 1.71
C SER A 397 0.16 -8.44 1.68
N SER A 398 0.16 -9.40 0.76
CA SER A 398 -0.85 -10.45 0.68
C SER A 398 -0.86 -11.33 1.93
N SER A 399 0.28 -11.53 2.62
CA SER A 399 0.33 -12.23 3.91
C SER A 399 -0.46 -11.48 4.99
N HIS A 400 -0.30 -10.16 5.06
CA HIS A 400 -1.02 -9.31 6.01
C HIS A 400 -2.52 -9.21 5.67
N LEU A 401 -2.86 -9.03 4.40
CA LEU A 401 -4.26 -8.98 3.93
C LEU A 401 -4.97 -10.31 4.20
N LEU A 402 -4.33 -11.45 3.94
CA LEU A 402 -4.91 -12.75 4.26
C LEU A 402 -5.09 -12.93 5.78
N THR A 403 -4.05 -12.61 6.56
CA THR A 403 -4.07 -12.81 8.03
C THR A 403 -5.15 -11.98 8.72
N PHE A 404 -5.26 -10.69 8.38
CA PHE A 404 -6.06 -9.74 9.16
C PHE A 404 -7.31 -9.24 8.44
N TYR A 405 -7.41 -9.43 7.11
CA TYR A 405 -8.55 -9.00 6.31
C TYR A 405 -9.28 -10.15 5.62
N GLY A 406 -8.65 -11.33 5.50
CA GLY A 406 -9.30 -12.51 4.96
C GLY A 406 -9.43 -12.51 3.44
N PHE A 407 -8.47 -11.96 2.69
CA PHE A 407 -8.48 -12.07 1.24
C PHE A 407 -7.08 -11.91 0.63
N LEU A 408 -6.94 -12.35 -0.62
CA LEU A 408 -5.80 -12.02 -1.48
C LEU A 408 -6.22 -10.98 -2.52
N PRO A 409 -5.44 -9.92 -2.76
CA PRO A 409 -5.78 -8.90 -3.74
C PRO A 409 -5.81 -9.48 -5.16
N GLN A 410 -6.66 -8.92 -6.02
CA GLN A 410 -6.64 -9.26 -7.44
C GLN A 410 -5.44 -8.62 -8.15
N GLY A 411 -4.82 -9.38 -9.07
CA GLY A 411 -3.63 -8.94 -9.80
C GLY A 411 -2.35 -9.08 -8.99
N ASP A 412 -1.26 -8.52 -9.51
CA ASP A 412 0.03 -8.55 -8.82
C ASP A 412 0.10 -7.43 -7.76
N ASN A 413 0.33 -7.80 -6.50
CA ASN A 413 0.50 -6.85 -5.41
C ASN A 413 1.98 -6.42 -5.31
N PRO A 414 2.30 -5.11 -5.52
CA PRO A 414 3.68 -4.64 -5.49
C PRO A 414 4.35 -4.70 -4.11
N TYR A 415 3.56 -4.96 -3.06
CA TYR A 415 4.01 -5.08 -1.68
C TYR A 415 4.24 -6.53 -1.23
N ASP A 416 4.09 -7.51 -2.12
CA ASP A 416 4.45 -8.90 -1.86
C ASP A 416 5.97 -9.06 -1.94
N ILE A 417 6.59 -9.10 -0.76
CA ILE A 417 8.03 -9.25 -0.60
C ILE A 417 8.38 -10.52 0.19
N ILE A 418 9.56 -11.05 -0.08
CA ILE A 418 10.25 -12.04 0.76
C ILE A 418 11.40 -11.30 1.45
N PRO A 419 11.33 -11.07 2.77
CA PRO A 419 12.45 -10.49 3.50
C PRO A 419 13.61 -11.49 3.54
N LEU A 420 14.85 -10.98 3.50
CA LEU A 420 16.07 -11.76 3.67
C LEU A 420 16.78 -11.30 4.94
N ASP A 421 16.92 -12.23 5.89
CA ASP A 421 17.76 -12.04 7.07
C ASP A 421 19.20 -12.41 6.69
N ILE A 422 19.99 -11.40 6.32
CA ILE A 422 21.42 -11.57 6.06
C ILE A 422 22.17 -11.11 7.30
N GLU A 423 22.94 -12.01 7.92
CA GLU A 423 23.79 -11.66 9.06
C GLU A 423 24.80 -10.59 8.64
N VAL A 424 24.57 -9.34 9.05
CA VAL A 424 25.52 -8.25 8.87
C VAL A 424 26.69 -8.51 9.79
N ALA A 425 27.87 -8.78 9.23
CA ALA A 425 29.09 -8.81 10.02
C ALA A 425 29.28 -7.43 10.67
N GLN A 426 29.06 -7.34 11.98
CA GLN A 426 29.48 -6.18 12.77
C GLN A 426 31.01 -6.22 12.81
N ASP A 427 31.72 -5.54 11.91
CA ASP A 427 32.61 -4.43 12.28
C ASP A 427 33.37 -3.82 11.07
N GLU A 428 33.87 -2.62 11.35
CA GLU A 428 34.84 -1.78 10.64
C GLU A 428 34.29 -0.74 9.65
N GLY A 429 34.46 0.52 10.07
CA GLY A 429 34.03 1.74 9.41
C GLY A 429 34.60 1.93 8.01
N TYR A 430 33.89 1.42 7.01
CA TYR A 430 34.02 1.85 5.63
C TYR A 430 32.93 2.88 5.33
N GLU A 431 33.14 4.12 5.77
CA GLU A 431 32.54 5.28 5.09
C GLU A 431 33.18 5.36 3.69
N ASN A 432 32.64 4.65 2.70
CA ASN A 432 33.14 4.77 1.33
C ASN A 432 32.05 4.61 0.27
N GLY A 433 31.80 5.74 -0.42
CA GLY A 433 31.72 5.84 -1.88
C GLY A 433 30.48 5.33 -2.62
N ASP A 434 29.87 4.21 -2.21
CA ASP A 434 28.67 3.70 -2.89
C ASP A 434 27.41 4.32 -2.26
N PRO A 435 26.65 5.15 -3.00
CA PRO A 435 25.44 5.76 -2.48
C PRO A 435 24.33 4.77 -2.12
N PHE A 436 24.43 3.48 -2.46
CA PHE A 436 23.34 2.50 -2.33
C PHE A 436 23.49 1.50 -1.16
N SER A 437 24.54 1.59 -0.33
CA SER A 437 24.81 0.69 0.80
C SER A 437 24.07 1.00 2.12
N SER A 438 23.04 1.87 2.08
CA SER A 438 22.36 2.36 3.30
C SER A 438 21.23 1.47 3.84
N TRP A 439 21.02 0.31 3.22
CA TRP A 439 19.96 -0.62 3.58
C TRP A 439 20.46 -1.65 4.59
N SER A 440 19.75 -1.79 5.71
CA SER A 440 20.06 -2.78 6.76
C SER A 440 19.20 -4.05 6.65
N THR A 441 18.15 -3.99 5.84
CA THR A 441 17.24 -5.10 5.56
C THR A 441 17.11 -5.22 4.05
N HIS A 442 17.16 -6.46 3.56
CA HIS A 442 17.02 -6.74 2.13
C HIS A 442 15.77 -7.55 1.87
N MET A 443 15.24 -7.40 0.66
CA MET A 443 13.97 -7.98 0.27
C MET A 443 13.98 -8.34 -1.19
N LEU A 444 13.24 -9.39 -1.56
CA LEU A 444 12.98 -9.79 -2.92
C LEU A 444 11.48 -9.75 -3.20
N ARG A 445 11.11 -9.68 -4.47
CA ARG A 445 9.71 -9.77 -4.93
C ARG A 445 9.65 -10.49 -6.26
N GLY A 446 8.44 -10.76 -6.75
CA GLY A 446 8.23 -11.34 -8.08
C GLY A 446 8.96 -10.55 -9.17
N THR A 447 9.86 -11.21 -9.90
CA THR A 447 10.76 -10.56 -10.87
C THR A 447 10.01 -10.06 -12.10
N TRP A 448 8.77 -10.52 -12.32
CA TRP A 448 7.86 -9.96 -13.34
C TRP A 448 7.50 -8.48 -13.11
N LEU A 449 7.74 -7.94 -11.91
CA LEU A 449 7.62 -6.51 -11.62
C LEU A 449 8.91 -5.72 -11.92
N SER A 450 9.99 -6.39 -12.29
CA SER A 450 11.25 -5.75 -12.67
C SER A 450 11.23 -5.31 -14.13
N LYS A 451 11.89 -4.18 -14.41
CA LYS A 451 12.09 -3.66 -15.78
C LYS A 451 13.50 -3.91 -16.30
N THR A 452 14.44 -4.28 -15.43
CA THR A 452 15.87 -4.36 -15.73
C THR A 452 16.38 -5.80 -15.57
N HIS A 453 16.59 -6.46 -16.71
CA HIS A 453 17.07 -7.86 -16.76
C HIS A 453 18.50 -8.00 -17.29
N GLY A 454 19.15 -6.87 -17.61
CA GLY A 454 20.52 -6.86 -18.12
C GLY A 454 21.57 -7.15 -17.04
N ILE A 455 22.83 -7.15 -17.48
CA ILE A 455 24.00 -7.30 -16.59
C ILE A 455 23.92 -6.27 -15.45
N TYR A 456 24.40 -6.70 -14.29
CA TYR A 456 24.34 -6.03 -12.99
C TYR A 456 23.00 -6.09 -12.26
N HIS A 457 21.92 -6.56 -12.89
CA HIS A 457 20.55 -6.49 -12.35
C HIS A 457 19.83 -7.81 -12.38
N TYR A 458 19.82 -8.51 -13.52
CA TYR A 458 19.27 -9.86 -13.64
C TYR A 458 17.78 -9.99 -13.25
N GLY A 459 17.03 -8.89 -13.21
CA GLY A 459 15.65 -8.86 -12.72
C GLY A 459 15.52 -8.77 -11.19
N LEU A 460 16.64 -8.72 -10.47
CA LEU A 460 16.75 -8.68 -9.01
C LEU A 460 16.97 -7.24 -8.50
N PRO A 461 16.64 -6.95 -7.22
CA PRO A 461 16.81 -5.62 -6.66
C PRO A 461 18.28 -5.23 -6.51
N TYR A 462 18.65 -4.08 -7.07
CA TYR A 462 20.01 -3.57 -6.99
C TYR A 462 20.52 -3.36 -5.56
N PRO A 463 19.75 -2.85 -4.58
CA PRO A 463 20.28 -2.69 -3.23
C PRO A 463 20.78 -4.01 -2.62
N LEU A 464 20.09 -5.13 -2.90
CA LEU A 464 20.55 -6.47 -2.52
C LEU A 464 21.82 -6.86 -3.26
N LEU A 465 21.86 -6.74 -4.58
CA LEU A 465 23.04 -7.11 -5.36
C LEU A 465 24.26 -6.27 -5.00
N ALA A 466 24.08 -4.96 -4.79
CA ALA A 466 25.14 -4.05 -4.36
C ALA A 466 25.71 -4.47 -2.99
N TYR A 467 24.84 -4.79 -2.03
CA TYR A 467 25.26 -5.31 -0.73
C TYR A 467 26.02 -6.64 -0.85
N LEU A 468 25.49 -7.61 -1.62
CA LEU A 468 26.13 -8.92 -1.81
C LEU A 468 27.50 -8.81 -2.53
N ARG A 469 27.65 -7.86 -3.46
CA ARG A 469 28.95 -7.55 -4.07
C ARG A 469 29.92 -6.92 -3.07
N GLN A 470 29.43 -5.98 -2.27
CA GLN A 470 30.24 -5.27 -1.29
C GLN A 470 30.84 -6.22 -0.24
N ILE A 471 30.05 -7.16 0.29
CA ILE A 471 30.56 -8.15 1.26
C ILE A 471 31.58 -9.12 0.64
N ARG A 472 31.62 -9.24 -0.68
CA ARG A 472 32.63 -10.02 -1.44
C ARG A 472 33.84 -9.19 -1.85
N GLY A 473 33.97 -7.95 -1.37
CA GLY A 473 35.12 -7.09 -1.63
C GLY A 473 35.09 -6.38 -2.99
N VAL A 474 34.00 -6.48 -3.74
CA VAL A 474 33.80 -5.74 -4.99
C VAL A 474 33.11 -4.42 -4.72
N ILE A 475 33.86 -3.32 -4.84
CA ILE A 475 33.30 -1.97 -4.84
C ILE A 475 33.13 -1.55 -6.30
N LEU A 476 31.88 -1.46 -6.77
CA LEU A 476 31.53 -0.96 -8.10
C LEU A 476 31.87 0.55 -8.21
N THR A 477 33.16 0.89 -8.29
CA THR A 477 33.60 2.29 -8.42
C THR A 477 33.64 2.78 -9.87
N ARG A 478 33.29 1.94 -10.85
CA ARG A 478 33.01 2.33 -12.25
C ARG A 478 32.41 1.13 -12.99
N ASN A 479 31.50 1.42 -13.92
CA ASN A 479 30.87 0.48 -14.87
C ASN A 479 31.88 -0.20 -15.82
N ALA A 480 32.88 -0.89 -15.29
CA ALA A 480 33.78 -1.73 -16.04
C ALA A 480 33.30 -3.19 -15.92
N LEU A 481 32.90 -3.77 -17.04
CA LEU A 481 32.70 -5.20 -17.21
C LEU A 481 34.08 -5.87 -17.10
N THR A 482 34.54 -6.13 -15.88
CA THR A 482 35.75 -6.90 -15.63
C THR A 482 35.37 -8.36 -15.40
N GLN A 483 36.28 -9.27 -15.75
CA GLN A 483 36.11 -10.69 -15.47
C GLN A 483 35.85 -10.95 -13.97
N GLU A 484 36.59 -10.28 -13.09
CA GLU A 484 36.43 -10.40 -11.63
C GLU A 484 35.01 -10.01 -11.15
N ASN A 485 34.45 -8.90 -11.65
CA ASN A 485 33.10 -8.47 -11.28
C ASN A 485 32.03 -9.46 -11.75
N LEU A 486 32.22 -10.04 -12.94
CA LEU A 486 31.33 -11.04 -13.51
C LEU A 486 31.40 -12.38 -12.76
N GLU A 487 32.59 -12.81 -12.35
CA GLU A 487 32.78 -14.01 -11.51
C GLU A 487 32.10 -13.85 -10.15
N VAL A 488 32.21 -12.68 -9.52
CA VAL A 488 31.53 -12.37 -8.25
C VAL A 488 30.00 -12.37 -8.40
N ASP A 489 29.49 -11.84 -9.51
CA ASP A 489 28.06 -11.91 -9.80
C ASP A 489 27.58 -13.35 -10.01
N LEU A 490 28.37 -14.21 -10.67
CA LEU A 490 28.05 -15.64 -10.81
C LEU A 490 27.91 -16.33 -9.46
N GLU A 491 28.87 -16.11 -8.54
CA GLU A 491 28.79 -16.67 -7.18
C GLU A 491 27.57 -16.13 -6.42
N THR A 492 27.30 -14.83 -6.56
CA THR A 492 26.15 -14.18 -5.92
C THR A 492 24.83 -14.79 -6.39
N LEU A 493 24.67 -15.01 -7.70
CA LEU A 493 23.48 -15.63 -8.27
C LEU A 493 23.38 -17.11 -7.90
N ALA A 494 24.50 -17.83 -7.77
CA ALA A 494 24.51 -19.21 -7.33
C ALA A 494 24.04 -19.36 -5.87
N ASP A 495 24.51 -18.50 -4.97
CA ASP A 495 24.10 -18.54 -3.56
C ASP A 495 22.63 -18.16 -3.37
N LEU A 496 22.15 -17.16 -4.12
CA LEU A 496 20.73 -16.84 -4.17
C LEU A 496 19.93 -18.03 -4.71
N SER A 497 20.37 -18.66 -5.79
CA SER A 497 19.68 -19.84 -6.35
C SER A 497 19.57 -20.97 -5.32
N SER A 498 20.68 -21.31 -4.66
CA SER A 498 20.72 -22.34 -3.61
C SER A 498 19.75 -22.06 -2.45
N THR A 499 19.71 -20.79 -2.00
CA THR A 499 18.79 -20.34 -0.95
C THR A 499 17.34 -20.52 -1.37
N PHE A 500 16.98 -20.08 -2.57
CA PHE A 500 15.61 -20.12 -3.06
C PHE A 500 15.17 -21.50 -3.54
N GLU A 501 16.08 -22.38 -3.95
CA GLU A 501 15.82 -23.80 -4.19
C GLU A 501 15.41 -24.48 -2.88
N SER A 502 16.16 -24.24 -1.80
CA SER A 502 15.83 -24.75 -0.46
C SER A 502 14.45 -24.26 0.01
N MET A 503 14.13 -22.98 -0.23
CA MET A 503 12.79 -22.44 0.08
C MET A 503 11.69 -23.08 -0.80
N MET A 504 11.95 -23.32 -2.08
CA MET A 504 11.00 -24.01 -2.97
C MET A 504 10.72 -25.44 -2.50
N GLU A 505 11.77 -26.17 -2.12
CA GLU A 505 11.66 -27.53 -1.59
C GLU A 505 10.83 -27.57 -0.30
N ALA A 506 11.04 -26.61 0.61
CA ALA A 506 10.26 -26.49 1.85
C ALA A 506 8.76 -26.28 1.59
N LEU A 507 8.39 -25.63 0.48
CA LEU A 507 6.98 -25.48 0.09
C LEU A 507 6.35 -26.77 -0.48
N GLY A 508 7.14 -27.81 -0.75
CA GLY A 508 6.67 -29.12 -1.24
C GLY A 508 5.95 -29.07 -2.59
N GLU A 509 5.29 -30.16 -2.97
CA GLU A 509 4.43 -30.20 -4.17
C GLU A 509 3.03 -29.66 -3.88
N SER A 510 2.39 -28.99 -4.85
CA SER A 510 0.98 -28.60 -4.73
C SER A 510 0.11 -29.74 -5.22
N THR A 511 -0.71 -30.33 -4.35
CA THR A 511 -1.78 -31.24 -4.77
C THR A 511 -2.85 -30.41 -5.48
N LEU A 512 -2.85 -30.46 -6.82
CA LEU A 512 -3.76 -29.68 -7.66
C LEU A 512 -5.18 -30.27 -7.74
N ASP A 513 -5.42 -31.42 -7.12
CA ASP A 513 -6.41 -32.36 -7.64
C ASP A 513 -7.87 -32.14 -7.20
N ASP A 514 -8.21 -31.18 -6.34
CA ASP A 514 -9.63 -30.93 -5.97
C ASP A 514 -9.93 -29.47 -5.56
N ARG A 515 -9.43 -28.48 -6.30
CA ARG A 515 -9.67 -27.04 -5.99
C ARG A 515 -11.14 -26.61 -6.03
N GLU A 516 -12.04 -27.38 -6.65
CA GLU A 516 -13.46 -27.03 -6.77
C GLU A 516 -14.31 -27.45 -5.56
N THR A 517 -13.81 -28.33 -4.69
CA THR A 517 -14.57 -28.89 -3.56
C THR A 517 -14.03 -28.54 -2.17
N VAL A 518 -12.89 -27.83 -2.09
CA VAL A 518 -12.28 -27.42 -0.82
C VAL A 518 -12.98 -26.21 -0.20
N SER A 519 -12.91 -26.10 1.13
CA SER A 519 -13.42 -24.95 1.86
C SER A 519 -12.68 -23.65 1.47
N TRP A 520 -13.33 -22.53 1.72
CA TRP A 520 -12.83 -21.20 1.33
C TRP A 520 -11.45 -20.88 1.94
N ASP A 521 -11.22 -21.25 3.20
CA ASP A 521 -9.98 -21.01 3.93
C ASP A 521 -8.82 -21.85 3.37
N VAL A 522 -9.09 -23.12 3.06
CA VAL A 522 -8.13 -24.01 2.38
C VAL A 522 -7.79 -23.46 0.99
N LYS A 523 -8.77 -22.96 0.25
CA LYS A 523 -8.53 -22.34 -1.06
C LYS A 523 -7.60 -21.13 -0.94
N LEU A 524 -7.86 -20.22 0.00
CA LEU A 524 -6.98 -19.06 0.22
C LEU A 524 -5.56 -19.47 0.63
N ALA A 525 -5.41 -20.45 1.52
CA ALA A 525 -4.11 -20.97 1.93
C ALA A 525 -3.33 -21.53 0.73
N LEU A 526 -3.99 -22.31 -0.13
CA LEU A 526 -3.39 -22.86 -1.34
C LEU A 526 -3.04 -21.79 -2.37
N ASP A 527 -3.90 -20.79 -2.56
CA ASP A 527 -3.65 -19.68 -3.48
C ASP A 527 -2.48 -18.80 -3.00
N PHE A 528 -2.36 -18.55 -1.69
CA PHE A 528 -1.21 -17.86 -1.10
C PHE A 528 0.09 -18.68 -1.30
N LYS A 529 0.05 -19.98 -1.02
CA LYS A 529 1.19 -20.87 -1.23
C LYS A 529 1.61 -20.90 -2.71
N SER A 530 0.64 -20.91 -3.63
CA SER A 530 0.88 -20.82 -5.06
C SER A 530 1.52 -19.49 -5.47
N LEU A 531 1.09 -18.38 -4.87
CA LEU A 531 1.69 -17.07 -5.08
C LEU A 531 3.16 -17.05 -4.62
N HIS A 532 3.46 -17.58 -3.44
CA HIS A 532 4.84 -17.69 -2.94
C HIS A 532 5.71 -18.56 -3.85
N LYS A 533 5.21 -19.70 -4.32
CA LYS A 533 5.93 -20.52 -5.33
C LYS A 533 6.19 -19.74 -6.60
N LYS A 534 5.21 -18.96 -7.10
CA LYS A 534 5.37 -18.12 -8.29
C LYS A 534 6.50 -17.09 -8.08
N ILE A 535 6.54 -16.42 -6.93
CA ILE A 535 7.60 -15.45 -6.58
C ILE A 535 8.97 -16.14 -6.60
N ILE A 536 9.12 -17.23 -5.86
CA ILE A 536 10.40 -17.97 -5.75
C ILE A 536 10.85 -18.49 -7.13
N ALA A 537 9.94 -19.10 -7.90
CA ALA A 537 10.24 -19.58 -9.24
C ALA A 537 10.72 -18.46 -10.16
N SER A 538 10.15 -17.26 -10.05
CA SER A 538 10.57 -16.10 -10.85
C SER A 538 11.98 -15.61 -10.47
N ILE A 539 12.35 -15.69 -9.18
CA ILE A 539 13.69 -15.36 -8.69
C ILE A 539 14.72 -16.37 -9.20
N LEU A 540 14.41 -17.68 -9.11
CA LEU A 540 15.26 -18.74 -9.63
C LEU A 540 15.48 -18.60 -11.15
N ALA A 541 14.41 -18.34 -11.90
CA ALA A 541 14.50 -18.09 -13.34
C ALA A 541 15.38 -16.87 -13.67
N SER A 542 15.25 -15.80 -12.88
CA SER A 542 16.12 -14.62 -12.99
C SER A 542 17.59 -14.92 -12.70
N CYS A 543 17.87 -15.72 -11.68
CA CYS A 543 19.25 -16.13 -11.37
C CYS A 543 19.85 -16.99 -12.48
N ALA A 544 19.10 -17.97 -12.99
CA ALA A 544 19.53 -18.81 -14.10
C ALA A 544 19.82 -18.00 -15.37
N ALA A 545 18.89 -17.11 -15.76
CA ALA A 545 19.07 -16.22 -16.90
C ALA A 545 20.27 -15.27 -16.70
N GLY A 546 20.47 -14.77 -15.48
CA GLY A 546 21.63 -13.95 -15.13
C GLY A 546 22.95 -14.70 -15.29
N CYS A 547 23.02 -15.96 -14.83
CA CYS A 547 24.20 -16.80 -15.00
C CYS A 547 24.53 -17.03 -16.49
N GLU A 548 23.52 -17.31 -17.32
CA GLU A 548 23.72 -17.44 -18.78
C GLU A 548 24.23 -16.15 -19.42
N LEU A 549 23.67 -15.00 -19.05
CA LEU A 549 24.12 -13.69 -19.53
C LEU A 549 25.58 -13.43 -19.18
N ILE A 550 25.98 -13.73 -17.94
CA ILE A 550 27.36 -13.52 -17.49
C ILE A 550 28.32 -14.46 -18.21
N GLN A 551 27.97 -15.74 -18.38
CA GLN A 551 28.81 -16.71 -19.09
C GLN A 551 29.06 -16.30 -20.54
N ASN A 552 28.05 -15.78 -21.23
CA ASN A 552 28.21 -15.23 -22.58
C ASN A 552 29.15 -14.04 -22.60
N GLU A 553 29.06 -13.14 -21.62
CA GLU A 553 29.93 -11.97 -21.54
C GLU A 553 31.40 -12.33 -21.20
N LEU A 554 31.61 -13.32 -20.32
CA LEU A 554 32.94 -13.86 -20.03
C LEU A 554 33.59 -14.49 -21.28
N GLN A 555 32.80 -15.17 -22.12
CA GLN A 555 33.28 -15.67 -23.41
C GLN A 555 33.69 -14.53 -24.33
N ASN A 556 32.90 -13.45 -24.41
CA ASN A 556 33.23 -12.27 -25.22
C ASN A 556 34.52 -11.56 -24.76
N LEU A 557 34.83 -11.58 -23.45
CA LEU A 557 36.05 -10.98 -22.91
C LEU A 557 37.32 -11.82 -23.16
N THR A 558 37.16 -13.12 -23.44
CA THR A 558 38.27 -14.07 -23.67
C THR A 558 38.58 -14.30 -25.15
N THR A 559 37.68 -13.89 -26.05
CA THR A 559 37.88 -13.82 -27.52
C THR A 559 38.41 -12.47 -27.98
#